data_AF-A0A108UBQ8-F1
#
_entry.id   AF-A0A108UBQ8-F1
#
_cell.length_a   1.000
_cell.length_b   1.000
_cell.length_c   1.000
_cell.angle_alpha   90.00
_cell.angle_beta   90.00
_cell.angle_gamma   90.00
#
_symmetry.space_group_name_H-M   'P 1'
#
loop_
_entity.id
_entity.type
_entity.pdbx_description
1 polymer ?
#
loop_
_entity_poly.entity_id
_entity_poly.type
_entity_poly.pdbx_seq_one_letter_code
_entity_poly.pdbx_strand_id
1 'polypeptide(L)'
;MKIYGYSDEGRSNGEIQPKAMAEISLVATPSELRRIASFLNKAADTMQRMGANYGHEHLSDRQPGFDDSPHFVVVGSDRSDD
;
A
#
# COMPACT_ATOMS: atom_id res chain seq x y z
N MET A 1 -1.16 10.25 -8.85
CA MET A 1 -1.58 9.10 -8.02
C MET A 1 -2.24 8.06 -8.92
N LYS A 2 -2.04 6.77 -8.66
CA LYS A 2 -2.71 5.64 -9.33
C LYS A 2 -3.14 4.65 -8.25
N ILE A 3 -4.22 3.90 -8.50
CA ILE A 3 -4.65 2.82 -7.62
C ILE A 3 -4.64 1.53 -8.43
N TYR A 4 -4.07 0.48 -7.84
CA TYR A 4 -4.01 -0.83 -8.44
C TYR A 4 -4.62 -1.86 -7.48
N GLY A 5 -5.41 -2.77 -8.03
CA GLY A 5 -5.98 -3.90 -7.33
C GLY A 5 -5.49 -5.22 -7.90
N TYR A 6 -5.56 -6.26 -7.08
CA TYR A 6 -5.18 -7.62 -7.42
C TYR A 6 -6.35 -8.54 -7.09
N SER A 7 -6.70 -9.46 -8.00
CA SER A 7 -7.74 -10.46 -7.74
C SER A 7 -7.23 -11.54 -6.79
N ASP A 8 -8.05 -11.95 -5.84
CA ASP A 8 -7.76 -13.08 -4.94
C ASP A 8 -8.08 -14.45 -5.58
N GLU A 9 -8.58 -14.46 -6.83
CA GLU A 9 -8.94 -15.67 -7.56
C GLU A 9 -7.69 -16.50 -7.92
N GLY A 10 -7.40 -17.50 -7.10
CA GLY A 10 -6.51 -18.61 -7.42
C GLY A 10 -5.04 -18.22 -7.50
N ARG A 11 -4.37 -18.18 -6.35
CA ARG A 11 -2.91 -17.98 -6.19
C ARG A 11 -2.11 -19.11 -6.86
N SER A 12 -2.04 -19.11 -8.19
CA SER A 12 -0.91 -19.70 -8.90
C SER A 12 0.10 -18.56 -9.12
N ASN A 13 1.31 -18.74 -8.63
CA ASN A 13 2.36 -17.71 -8.49
C ASN A 13 2.86 -17.08 -9.82
N GLY A 14 2.14 -17.22 -10.94
CA GLY A 14 2.57 -16.77 -12.26
C GLY A 14 1.91 -15.49 -12.79
N GLU A 15 0.70 -15.11 -12.36
CA GLU A 15 -0.12 -14.16 -13.13
C GLU A 15 -0.94 -13.15 -12.32
N ILE A 16 -0.57 -12.85 -11.07
CA ILE A 16 -1.23 -11.76 -10.34
C ILE A 16 -0.74 -10.41 -10.91
N GLN A 17 -1.44 -9.92 -11.93
CA GLN A 17 -1.16 -8.65 -12.59
C GLN A 17 -1.97 -7.51 -11.96
N PRO A 18 -1.33 -6.37 -11.62
CA PRO A 18 -2.05 -5.23 -11.09
C PRO A 18 -3.02 -4.68 -12.15
N LYS A 19 -4.29 -4.50 -11.78
CA LYS A 19 -5.28 -3.81 -12.61
C LYS A 19 -5.50 -2.40 -12.08
N ALA A 20 -5.44 -1.41 -12.96
CA ALA A 20 -5.75 -0.03 -12.60
C ALA A 20 -7.21 0.07 -12.17
N MET A 21 -7.46 0.74 -11.04
CA MET A 21 -8.79 0.92 -10.46
C MET A 21 -9.19 2.39 -10.49
N ALA A 22 -10.48 2.66 -10.65
CA ALA A 22 -11.04 4.00 -10.50
C ALA A 22 -11.19 4.41 -9.02
N GLU A 23 -11.48 3.44 -8.14
CA GLU A 23 -11.70 3.65 -6.72
C GLU A 23 -11.34 2.39 -5.90
N ILE A 24 -11.13 2.55 -4.60
CA ILE A 24 -11.08 1.46 -3.62
C ILE A 24 -12.01 1.77 -2.45
N SER A 25 -12.62 0.74 -1.89
CA SER A 25 -13.34 0.83 -0.62
C SER A 25 -12.50 0.20 0.48
N LEU A 26 -12.14 1.01 1.49
CA LEU A 26 -11.42 0.54 2.67
C LEU A 26 -12.43 0.31 3.81
N VAL A 27 -12.71 -0.94 4.14
CA VAL A 27 -13.57 -1.32 5.26
C VAL A 27 -12.70 -1.50 6.49
N ALA A 28 -12.79 -0.56 7.44
CA ALA A 28 -11.96 -0.56 8.65
C ALA A 28 -12.71 0.05 9.84
N THR A 29 -12.36 -0.39 11.05
CA THR A 29 -12.78 0.26 12.30
C THR A 29 -12.06 1.62 12.47
N PRO A 30 -12.57 2.52 13.35
CA PRO A 30 -11.88 3.78 13.63
C PRO A 30 -10.46 3.61 14.16
N SER A 31 -10.19 2.53 14.91
CA SER A 31 -8.86 2.23 15.43
C SER A 31 -7.91 1.80 14.32
N GLU A 32 -8.35 0.89 13.44
CA GLU A 32 -7.57 0.46 12.28
C GLU A 32 -7.28 1.64 11.34
N LEU A 33 -8.30 2.47 11.06
CA LEU A 33 -8.14 3.62 10.16
C LEU A 33 -7.08 4.61 10.66
N ARG A 34 -7.02 4.89 11.97
CA ARG A 34 -5.97 5.75 12.55
C ARG A 34 -4.58 5.13 12.42
N ARG A 35 -4.46 3.80 12.54
CA ARG A 35 -3.19 3.09 12.37
C ARG A 35 -2.74 3.07 10.92
N ILE A 36 -3.68 2.89 9.99
CA ILE A 36 -3.44 3.01 8.54
C ILE A 36 -2.99 4.43 8.22
N ALA A 37 -3.64 5.46 8.74
CA ALA A 37 -3.20 6.85 8.55
C ALA A 37 -1.78 7.09 9.10
N SER A 38 -1.44 6.53 10.26
CA SER A 38 -0.07 6.60 10.79
C SER A 38 0.96 5.92 9.88
N PHE A 39 0.61 4.78 9.29
CA PHE A 39 1.43 4.11 8.29
C PHE A 39 1.63 4.98 7.04
N LEU A 40 0.55 5.55 6.50
CA LEU A 40 0.61 6.43 5.32
C LEU A 40 1.51 7.65 5.55
N ASN A 41 1.43 8.30 6.71
CA ASN A 41 2.30 9.44 7.04
C ASN A 41 3.78 9.03 7.09
N LYS A 42 4.10 7.91 7.74
CA LYS A 42 5.49 7.40 7.81
C LYS A 42 6.03 6.98 6.44
N ALA A 43 5.18 6.42 5.59
CA ALA A 43 5.55 6.09 4.22
C ALA A 43 5.88 7.36 3.44
N ALA A 44 5.08 8.42 3.56
CA ALA A 44 5.36 9.72 2.94
C ALA A 44 6.70 10.32 3.41
N ASP A 45 6.98 10.31 4.72
CA ASP A 45 8.27 10.75 5.27
C ASP A 45 9.43 9.92 4.68
N THR A 46 9.23 8.61 4.51
CA THR A 46 10.24 7.71 3.95
C THR A 46 10.45 7.95 2.46
N MET A 47 9.38 8.20 1.71
CA MET A 47 9.44 8.59 0.29
C MET A 47 10.26 9.88 0.13
N GLN A 48 10.00 10.90 0.93
CA GLN A 48 10.75 12.15 0.87
C GLN A 48 12.23 11.96 1.20
N ARG A 49 12.54 11.13 2.21
CA ARG A 49 13.91 10.83 2.62
C ARG A 49 14.69 10.01 1.58
N MET A 50 14.04 9.07 0.91
CA MET A 50 14.70 8.13 -0.01
C MET A 50 14.71 8.61 -1.47
N GLY A 51 13.78 9.49 -1.85
CA GLY A 51 13.61 9.96 -3.22
C GLY A 51 13.47 8.79 -4.21
N ALA A 52 14.27 8.81 -5.28
CA ALA A 52 14.26 7.79 -6.32
C ALA A 52 14.58 6.35 -5.85
N ASN A 53 15.14 6.19 -4.64
CA ASN A 53 15.44 4.87 -4.08
C ASN A 53 14.25 4.27 -3.31
N TYR A 54 13.14 4.98 -3.17
CA TYR A 54 11.95 4.43 -2.51
C TYR A 54 11.30 3.35 -3.39
N GLY A 55 11.13 2.15 -2.85
CA GLY A 55 10.43 1.05 -3.50
C GLY A 55 8.96 0.99 -3.11
N HIS A 56 8.64 0.13 -2.15
CA HIS A 56 7.30 -0.03 -1.61
C HIS A 56 7.35 -0.42 -0.12
N GLU A 57 6.25 -0.18 0.58
CA GLU A 57 6.05 -0.62 1.96
C GLU A 57 4.69 -1.29 2.12
N HIS A 58 4.63 -2.41 2.84
CA HIS A 58 3.39 -3.06 3.22
C HIS A 58 2.94 -2.61 4.62
N LEU A 59 1.64 -2.44 4.81
CA LEU A 59 1.05 -2.08 6.12
C LEU A 59 1.43 -3.08 7.21
N SER A 60 1.32 -4.39 6.93
CA SER A 60 1.62 -5.48 7.87
C SER A 60 3.05 -5.39 8.42
N ASP A 61 4.01 -5.02 7.58
CA ASP A 61 5.44 -4.97 7.95
C ASP A 61 5.73 -3.82 8.93
N ARG A 62 4.87 -2.80 8.97
CA ARG A 62 5.07 -1.56 9.72
C ARG A 62 4.08 -1.37 10.87
N GLN A 63 3.00 -2.15 10.93
CA GLN A 63 1.92 -2.03 11.91
C GLN A 63 1.49 -3.43 12.42
N PRO A 64 1.84 -3.82 13.67
CA PRO A 64 1.48 -5.13 14.23
C PRO A 64 -0.03 -5.42 14.26
N GLY A 65 -0.47 -6.66 14.05
CA GLY A 65 -1.90 -6.99 14.08
C GLY A 65 -2.66 -6.63 12.80
N PHE A 66 -1.93 -6.39 11.71
CA PHE A 66 -2.44 -6.43 10.33
C PHE A 66 -1.92 -7.66 9.58
N ASP A 67 -1.34 -8.63 10.29
CA ASP A 67 -0.65 -9.80 9.72
C ASP A 67 -1.57 -10.67 8.87
N ASP A 68 -2.85 -10.79 9.26
CA ASP A 68 -3.88 -11.55 8.54
C ASP A 68 -4.77 -10.66 7.64
N SER A 69 -4.47 -9.36 7.53
CA SER A 69 -5.25 -8.43 6.71
C SER A 69 -4.88 -8.54 5.22
N PRO A 70 -5.78 -8.14 4.30
CA PRO A 70 -5.41 -7.97 2.89
C PRO A 70 -4.21 -7.03 2.75
N HIS A 71 -3.31 -7.32 1.81
CA HIS A 71 -2.13 -6.47 1.60
C HIS A 71 -2.53 -5.06 1.17
N PHE A 72 -2.15 -4.09 2.00
CA PHE A 72 -2.27 -2.67 1.70
C PHE A 72 -0.86 -2.08 1.54
N VAL A 73 -0.53 -1.59 0.35
CA VAL A 73 0.85 -1.28 -0.05
C VAL A 73 0.95 0.16 -0.56
N VAL A 74 1.96 0.88 -0.09
CA VAL A 74 2.36 2.19 -0.66
C VAL A 74 3.57 1.97 -1.55
N VAL A 75 3.42 2.25 -2.84
CA VAL A 75 4.50 2.15 -3.84
C VAL A 75 4.91 3.55 -4.27
N GLY A 76 6.22 3.78 -4.39
CA GLY A 76 6.75 5.04 -4.91
C GLY A 76 6.25 5.32 -6.32
N SER A 77 6.01 6.59 -6.64
CA SER A 77 5.79 6.97 -8.03
C SER A 77 7.11 7.11 -8.75
N ASP A 78 7.20 6.62 -10.00
CA ASP A 78 8.29 6.98 -10.93
C ASP A 78 8.34 8.48 -11.27
N ARG A 79 7.36 9.25 -10.79
CA ARG A 79 7.37 10.71 -10.86
C ARG A 79 8.16 11.22 -9.66
N SER A 80 9.35 11.75 -9.93
CA SER A 80 10.01 12.71 -9.06
C SER A 80 9.16 13.97 -9.04
N ASP A 81 8.36 14.16 -7.99
CA ASP A 81 7.87 15.50 -7.69
C ASP A 81 9.03 16.20 -6.96
N ASP A 82 9.64 17.17 -7.64
CA ASP A 82 10.64 18.13 -7.15
C ASP A 82 9.91 19.25 -6.38
#